data_AF-A0A920M0Q7-F1
#
_entry.id   AF-A0A920M0Q7-F1
#
_cell.length_a   1.000
_cell.length_b   1.000
_cell.length_c   1.000
_cell.angle_alpha   90.00
_cell.angle_beta   90.00
_cell.angle_gamma   90.00
#
_symmetry.space_group_name_H-M   'P 1'
#
loop_
_entity.id
_entity.type
_entity.pdbx_description
1 polymer ?
#
loop_
_entity_poly.entity_id
_entity_poly.type
_entity_poly.pdbx_seq_one_letter_code
_entity_poly.pdbx_strand_id
1 'polypeptide(L)'
;MLGFMGTVIGMITAFDRIEAAGDMQPSLVAGGIKVALLTTVFGLIVAIILQVFYNYIVAKIDSIVNDMEDASITLIDILSAQK
;
A
#
# COMPACT_ATOMS: atom_id res chain seq x y z
N MET A 1 -2.63 -5.92 -0.19
CA MET A 1 -3.06 -7.29 -0.55
C MET A 1 -2.70 -7.72 -1.97
N LEU A 2 -2.36 -6.81 -2.90
CA LEU A 2 -1.96 -7.17 -4.26
C LEU A 2 -0.72 -8.10 -4.31
N GLY A 3 0.29 -7.88 -3.46
CA GLY A 3 1.47 -8.77 -3.40
C GLY A 3 1.13 -10.21 -3.00
N PHE A 4 0.16 -10.40 -2.10
CA PHE A 4 -0.34 -11.72 -1.71
C PHE A 4 -1.15 -12.39 -2.83
N MET A 5 -1.94 -11.63 -3.59
CA MET A 5 -2.60 -12.17 -4.78
C MET A 5 -1.58 -12.65 -5.82
N GLY A 6 -0.50 -11.90 -6.04
CA GLY A 6 0.59 -12.27 -6.95
C GLY A 6 1.30 -13.57 -6.55
N THR A 7 1.47 -13.83 -5.25
CA THR A 7 2.08 -15.08 -4.78
C THR A 7 1.20 -16.29 -5.05
N VAL A 8 -0.11 -16.17 -4.83
CA VAL A 8 -1.08 -17.24 -5.11
C VAL A 8 -1.12 -17.54 -6.60
N ILE A 9 -1.15 -16.51 -7.46
CA ILE A 9 -1.11 -16.69 -8.92
C ILE A 9 0.20 -17.37 -9.36
N GLY A 10 1.35 -16.93 -8.85
CA GLY A 10 2.65 -17.53 -9.18
C GLY A 10 2.76 -18.99 -8.77
N MET A 11 2.17 -19.35 -7.63
CA MET A 11 2.09 -20.74 -7.17
C MET A 11 1.17 -21.59 -8.06
N ILE A 12 -0.01 -21.07 -8.45
CA ILE A 12 -0.93 -21.77 -9.37
C ILE A 12 -0.21 -22.11 -10.68
N THR A 13 0.45 -21.13 -11.30
CA THR A 13 1.21 -21.36 -12.55
C THR A 13 2.38 -22.33 -12.36
N ALA A 14 2.97 -22.39 -11.16
CA ALA A 14 4.00 -23.39 -10.85
C ALA A 14 3.42 -24.81 -10.85
N PHE A 15 2.26 -25.00 -10.21
CA PHE A 15 1.58 -26.28 -10.15
C PHE A 15 1.01 -26.73 -11.50
N ASP A 16 0.48 -25.82 -12.31
CA ASP A 16 0.02 -26.11 -13.67
C ASP A 16 1.15 -26.70 -14.55
N ARG A 17 2.39 -26.21 -14.34
CA ARG A 17 3.57 -26.71 -15.05
C ARG A 17 4.03 -28.08 -14.57
N ILE A 18 3.85 -28.38 -13.29
CA ILE A 18 4.12 -29.72 -12.73
C ILE A 18 3.11 -30.72 -13.30
N GLU A 19 1.83 -30.34 -13.33
CA GLU A 19 0.76 -31.17 -13.90
C GLU A 19 1.02 -31.47 -15.39
N ALA A 20 1.38 -30.47 -16.17
CA ALA A 20 1.66 -30.64 -17.61
C ALA A 20 2.92 -31.47 -17.90
N ALA A 21 3.93 -31.43 -17.02
CA ALA A 21 5.17 -32.18 -17.20
C ALA A 21 5.05 -33.67 -16.82
N GLY A 22 4.05 -34.04 -16.02
CA GLY A 22 3.83 -35.42 -15.56
C GLY A 22 4.93 -35.98 -14.63
N ASP A 23 5.95 -35.18 -14.32
CA ASP A 23 7.07 -35.51 -13.44
C ASP A 23 7.46 -34.28 -12.59
N MET A 24 7.79 -34.51 -11.33
CA MET A 24 8.09 -33.45 -10.38
C MET A 24 9.58 -33.10 -10.44
N GLN A 25 9.97 -32.31 -11.44
CA GLN A 25 11.31 -31.70 -11.45
C GLN A 25 11.33 -30.44 -10.57
N PRO A 26 12.20 -30.37 -9.54
CA PRO A 26 12.32 -29.21 -8.64
C PRO A 26 12.62 -27.90 -9.37
N SER A 27 13.26 -27.97 -10.54
CA SER A 27 13.58 -26.83 -11.39
C SER A 27 12.35 -26.08 -11.90
N LEU A 28 11.23 -26.79 -12.16
CA LEU A 28 9.97 -26.20 -12.63
C LEU A 28 9.30 -25.38 -11.53
N VAL A 29 9.36 -25.85 -10.29
CA VAL A 29 8.75 -25.20 -9.12
C VAL A 29 9.55 -23.97 -8.68
N ALA A 30 10.88 -24.05 -8.74
CA ALA A 30 11.77 -22.96 -8.36
C ALA A 30 11.51 -21.67 -9.16
N GLY A 31 11.14 -21.80 -10.45
CA GLY A 31 10.78 -20.67 -11.29
C GLY A 31 9.53 -19.93 -10.81
N GLY A 32 8.46 -20.66 -10.46
CA GLY A 32 7.21 -20.06 -9.98
C GLY A 32 7.34 -19.41 -8.61
N ILE A 33 8.08 -20.04 -7.69
CA ILE A 33 8.37 -19.48 -6.37
C ILE A 33 9.16 -18.17 -6.50
N LYS A 34 10.16 -18.12 -7.39
CA LYS A 34 10.94 -16.90 -7.65
C LYS A 34 10.04 -15.73 -8.05
N VAL A 35 9.09 -15.97 -8.95
CA VAL A 35 8.15 -14.93 -9.40
C VAL A 35 7.25 -14.48 -8.25
N ALA A 36 6.70 -15.42 -7.47
CA ALA A 36 5.87 -15.12 -6.31
C ALA A 36 6.60 -14.24 -5.27
N LEU A 37 7.86 -14.54 -4.98
CA LEU A 37 8.69 -13.73 -4.07
C LEU A 37 8.93 -12.33 -4.63
N LEU A 38 9.22 -12.21 -5.92
CA LEU A 38 9.44 -10.93 -6.60
C LEU A 38 8.20 -10.02 -6.54
N THR A 39 7.00 -10.58 -6.77
CA THR A 39 5.74 -9.82 -6.66
C THR A 39 5.46 -9.34 -5.24
N THR A 40 5.92 -10.07 -4.22
CA THR A 40 5.79 -9.64 -2.82
C THR A 40 6.67 -8.44 -2.53
N VAL A 41 7.93 -8.50 -2.96
CA VAL A 41 8.89 -7.39 -2.77
C VAL A 41 8.40 -6.12 -3.45
N PHE A 42 7.92 -6.22 -4.69
CA PHE A 42 7.33 -5.05 -5.37
C PHE A 42 6.10 -4.51 -4.66
N GLY A 43 5.23 -5.38 -4.16
CA GLY A 43 4.07 -4.99 -3.36
C GLY A 43 4.45 -4.20 -2.10
N LEU A 44 5.54 -4.61 -1.42
CA LEU A 44 6.05 -3.91 -0.25
C LEU A 44 6.67 -2.55 -0.61
N ILE A 45 7.41 -2.45 -1.71
CA ILE A 45 7.99 -1.17 -2.16
C ILE A 45 6.89 -0.15 -2.42
N VAL A 46 5.84 -0.53 -3.16
CA VAL A 46 4.71 0.34 -3.46
C VAL A 46 3.96 0.72 -2.18
N ALA A 47 3.77 -0.22 -1.25
CA ALA A 47 3.11 0.05 0.03
C ALA A 47 3.89 1.06 0.89
N ILE A 48 5.22 0.95 0.96
CA ILE A 48 6.07 1.89 1.72
C ILE A 48 5.94 3.30 1.14
N ILE A 49 6.03 3.44 -0.19
CA ILE A 49 5.90 4.74 -0.85
C ILE A 49 4.53 5.37 -0.55
N LEU A 50 3.45 4.60 -0.71
CA LEU A 50 2.10 5.06 -0.41
C LEU A 50 1.93 5.47 1.06
N GLN A 51 2.52 4.73 2.00
CA GLN A 51 2.45 5.07 3.42
C GLN A 51 3.09 6.44 3.71
N VAL A 52 4.23 6.75 3.09
CA VAL A 52 4.89 8.05 3.23
C VAL A 52 4.00 9.17 2.67
N PHE A 53 3.44 8.99 1.48
CA PHE A 53 2.53 9.96 0.88
C PHE A 53 1.26 10.16 1.70
N TYR A 54 0.68 9.08 2.23
CA TYR A 54 -0.49 9.14 3.10
C TYR A 54 -0.21 10.00 4.33
N ASN A 55 0.89 9.72 5.04
CA ASN A 55 1.28 10.51 6.22
C ASN A 55 1.52 11.98 5.88
N TYR A 56 2.12 12.29 4.72
CA TYR A 56 2.30 13.66 4.26
C TYR A 56 0.97 14.39 4.02
N ILE A 57 0.01 13.73 3.36
CA ILE A 57 -1.31 14.31 3.11
C ILE A 57 -2.06 14.54 4.42
N VAL A 58 -2.01 13.59 5.36
CA VAL A 58 -2.64 13.73 6.68
C VAL A 58 -2.04 14.92 7.43
N ALA A 59 -0.71 15.04 7.49
CA ALA A 59 -0.06 16.18 8.13
C ALA A 59 -0.46 17.53 7.50
N LYS A 60 -0.67 17.54 6.17
CA LYS A 60 -1.14 18.74 5.48
C LYS A 60 -2.61 19.06 5.79
N ILE A 61 -3.46 18.04 5.92
CA ILE A 61 -4.85 18.22 6.35
C ILE A 61 -4.89 18.78 7.77
N ASP A 62 -4.09 18.23 8.69
CA ASP A 62 -4.04 18.71 10.07
C ASP A 62 -3.62 20.19 10.15
N SER A 63 -2.64 20.60 9.33
CA SER A 63 -2.25 22.02 9.24
C SER A 63 -3.40 22.90 8.78
N ILE A 64 -4.16 22.48 7.76
CA ILE A 64 -5.30 23.24 7.25
C ILE A 64 -6.40 23.34 8.32
N VAL A 65 -6.63 22.25 9.07
CA VAL A 65 -7.60 22.24 10.16
C VAL A 65 -7.19 23.21 11.27
N ASN A 66 -5.91 23.27 11.64
CA ASN A 66 -5.42 24.26 12.60
C ASN A 66 -5.63 25.70 12.11
N ASP A 67 -5.33 25.98 10.84
CA ASP A 67 -5.56 27.32 10.27
C ASP A 67 -7.06 27.71 10.31
N MET A 68 -7.96 26.74 10.08
CA MET A 68 -9.41 26.95 10.19
C MET A 68 -9.86 27.17 11.64
N GLU A 69 -9.23 26.48 12.60
CA GLU A 69 -9.50 26.65 14.03
C GLU A 69 -9.10 28.07 14.47
N ASP A 70 -7.89 28.52 14.12
CA ASP A 70 -7.40 29.87 14.42
C ASP A 70 -8.29 30.97 13.81
N ALA A 71 -8.74 30.78 12.56
CA ALA A 71 -9.66 31.70 11.91
C ALA A 71 -11.03 31.76 12.62
N SER A 72 -11.50 30.62 13.13
CA SER A 72 -12.76 30.53 13.87
C SER A 72 -12.67 31.20 15.25
N ILE A 73 -11.54 31.03 15.95
CA ILE A 73 -11.26 31.73 17.21
C ILE A 73 -11.24 33.24 16.98
N THR A 74 -10.52 33.69 15.95
CA THR A 74 -10.44 35.10 15.58
C THR A 74 -11.82 35.70 15.29
N LEU A 75 -12.70 34.95 14.61
CA LEU A 75 -14.07 35.38 14.35
C LEU A 75 -14.87 35.56 15.64
N ILE A 76 -14.76 34.62 16.60
CA ILE A 76 -15.42 34.72 17.90
C ILE A 76 -14.91 35.91 18.70
N ASP A 77 -13.60 36.14 18.70
CA ASP A 77 -12.99 37.27 19.39
C ASP A 77 -13.53 38.61 18.87
N ILE A 78 -13.61 38.78 17.55
CA ILE A 78 -14.18 39.99 16.92
C ILE A 78 -15.66 40.17 17.31
N LEU A 79 -16.45 39.10 17.30
CA LEU A 79 -17.86 39.16 17.69
C LEU A 79 -18.05 39.49 19.17
N SER A 80 -17.20 38.96 20.05
CA SER A 80 -17.24 39.24 21.48
C SER A 80 -16.80 40.67 21.81
N ALA A 81 -15.86 41.23 21.04
CA ALA A 81 -15.38 42.60 21.19
C ALA A 81 -16.39 43.67 20.70
N GLN A 82 -17.42 43.28 19.95
CA GLN A 82 -18.50 44.17 19.52
C GLN A 82 -19.66 44.30 20.53
N LYS A 83 -19.58 43.63 21.68
CA LYS A 83 -20.51 43.78 22.81
C LYS A 83 -19.94 44.70 23.87
#